data_AF-A0A259S110-F1
#
_entry.id   AF-A0A259S110-F1
#
_cell.length_a   1.000
_cell.length_b   1.000
_cell.length_c   1.000
_cell.angle_alpha   90.00
_cell.angle_beta   90.00
_cell.angle_gamma   90.00
#
_symmetry.space_group_name_H-M   'P 1'
#
loop_
_entity.id
_entity.type
_entity.pdbx_description
1 polymer ?
#
loop_
_entity_poly.entity_id
_entity_poly.type
_entity_poly.pdbx_seq_one_letter_code
_entity_poly.pdbx_strand_id
1 'polypeptide(L)'
;MNKNILALAIAGVLSVGLAGCNSSDDTTASATPAPAPTGTALATPTGVAQNEFMVATDFTVPGYTSNLNGSSDTLQTAAVDAAKTQPFGFHKLVATGYVDNGETFGWIKDKDQKGLVFADGSKYICNGTNQGVGSGLDNSSLIKQADGSLRLVAQFECQVGAMYTAGIDQDAVTGALSMKPNTLQFIDQSGEFGGYTHCAGVVTPWGTHLGSEEYEPNARKDGQTGVCQQR
;
A
#
# COMPACT_ATOMS: atom_id res chain seq x y z
N MET A 1 -41.69 -4.70 9.99
CA MET A 1 -40.90 -4.01 8.95
C MET A 1 -39.89 -3.12 9.65
N ASN A 2 -38.72 -3.68 9.97
CA ASN A 2 -37.68 -2.96 10.70
C ASN A 2 -36.73 -2.31 9.69
N LYS A 3 -36.57 -1.00 9.82
CA LYS A 3 -35.71 -0.16 9.00
C LYS A 3 -34.26 -0.42 9.39
N ASN A 4 -33.45 -0.93 8.47
CA ASN A 4 -32.01 -1.06 8.65
C ASN A 4 -31.40 0.33 8.74
N ILE A 5 -30.80 0.63 9.89
CA ILE A 5 -30.02 1.84 10.12
C ILE A 5 -28.73 1.68 9.31
N LEU A 6 -28.65 2.41 8.21
CA LEU A 6 -27.43 2.61 7.45
C LEU A 6 -26.47 3.38 8.38
N ALA A 7 -25.36 2.76 8.77
CA ALA A 7 -24.29 3.45 9.47
C ALA A 7 -23.74 4.53 8.52
N LEU A 8 -24.15 5.76 8.78
CA LEU A 8 -23.72 6.95 8.08
C LEU A 8 -22.26 7.19 8.48
N ALA A 9 -21.32 6.84 7.61
CA ALA A 9 -19.98 7.39 7.69
C ALA A 9 -20.13 8.91 7.54
N ILE A 10 -19.94 9.64 8.63
CA ILE A 10 -19.96 11.10 8.64
C ILE A 10 -18.76 11.55 7.81
N ALA A 11 -19.02 11.86 6.53
CA ALA A 11 -18.11 12.63 5.70
C ALA A 11 -18.11 14.06 6.25
N GLY A 12 -17.23 14.33 7.21
CA GLY A 12 -16.85 15.69 7.56
C GLY A 12 -16.23 16.32 6.33
N VAL A 13 -16.92 17.29 5.73
CA VAL A 13 -16.33 18.18 4.73
C VAL A 13 -15.29 19.04 5.45
N LEU A 14 -14.08 18.50 5.57
CA LEU A 14 -12.91 19.33 5.76
C LEU A 14 -12.49 19.74 4.36
N SER A 15 -12.70 21.01 4.02
CA SER A 15 -12.03 21.64 2.89
C SER A 15 -10.53 21.61 3.16
N VAL A 16 -9.89 20.48 2.87
CA VAL A 16 -8.44 20.37 2.84
C VAL A 16 -8.01 21.16 1.63
N GLY A 17 -7.53 22.37 1.86
CA GLY A 17 -6.68 23.02 0.88
C GLY A 17 -5.56 22.03 0.56
N LEU A 18 -5.35 21.73 -0.71
CA LEU A 18 -4.15 21.04 -1.19
C LEU A 18 -2.94 21.92 -0.84
N ALA A 19 -2.49 21.86 0.41
CA ALA A 19 -1.12 22.16 0.76
C ALA A 19 -0.32 20.93 0.38
N GLY A 20 0.03 20.83 -0.90
CA GLY A 20 1.16 19.99 -1.28
C GLY A 20 2.35 20.45 -0.44
N CYS A 21 2.97 19.52 0.27
CA CYS A 21 4.18 19.81 1.03
C CYS A 21 5.34 19.94 0.03
N ASN A 22 5.34 20.97 -0.81
CA ASN A 22 6.50 21.32 -1.62
C ASN A 22 7.29 22.40 -0.88
N SER A 23 8.11 21.98 0.08
CA SER A 23 9.11 22.87 0.68
C SER A 23 10.14 23.21 -0.39
N SER A 24 10.06 24.42 -0.96
CA SER A 24 10.98 24.90 -2.01
C SER A 24 12.26 25.54 -1.46
N ASP A 25 12.56 25.38 -0.16
CA ASP A 25 13.76 25.96 0.45
C ASP A 25 14.92 24.96 0.42
N ASP A 26 15.47 24.73 -0.77
CA ASP A 26 16.66 23.91 -0.96
C ASP A 26 17.91 24.80 -1.07
N THR A 27 18.40 25.28 0.08
CA THR A 27 19.73 25.93 0.19
C THR A 27 20.79 25.02 0.82
N THR A 28 20.51 23.73 0.98
CA THR A 28 21.48 22.77 1.47
C THR A 28 21.98 21.90 0.32
N ALA A 29 23.30 21.88 0.13
CA ALA A 29 23.95 21.14 -0.93
C ALA A 29 23.40 19.71 -1.05
N SER A 30 22.85 19.42 -2.23
CA SER A 30 22.55 18.09 -2.78
C SER A 30 23.45 17.03 -2.16
N ALA A 31 22.91 16.24 -1.22
CA ALA A 31 23.50 14.95 -0.93
C ALA A 31 23.52 14.19 -2.26
N THR A 32 24.71 13.82 -2.72
CA THR A 32 24.87 13.01 -3.93
C THR A 32 23.99 11.77 -3.77
N PRO A 33 23.03 11.52 -4.69
CA PRO A 33 22.26 10.29 -4.66
C PRO A 33 23.25 9.11 -4.65
N ALA A 34 23.03 8.14 -3.78
CA ALA A 34 23.78 6.89 -3.85
C ALA A 34 23.64 6.34 -5.28
N PRO A 35 24.74 5.89 -5.91
CA PRO A 35 24.69 5.39 -7.28
C PRO A 35 23.65 4.29 -7.38
N ALA A 36 22.82 4.36 -8.42
CA ALA A 36 21.89 3.28 -8.74
C ALA A 36 22.70 1.97 -8.88
N PRO A 37 22.21 0.83 -8.34
CA PRO A 37 22.92 -0.43 -8.44
C PRO A 37 23.15 -0.77 -9.93
N THR A 38 24.41 -0.76 -10.34
CA THR A 38 24.85 -1.01 -11.73
C THR A 38 25.04 -2.50 -12.04
N GLY A 39 24.34 -3.38 -11.31
CA GLY A 39 24.38 -4.83 -11.53
C GLY A 39 22.97 -5.40 -11.59
N THR A 40 22.75 -6.39 -12.45
CA THR A 40 21.50 -7.16 -12.61
C THR A 40 21.12 -7.99 -11.37
N ALA A 41 21.72 -7.73 -10.22
CA ALA A 41 21.46 -8.43 -8.97
C ALA A 41 21.47 -7.40 -7.84
N LEU A 42 20.29 -7.12 -7.28
CA LEU A 42 20.18 -6.33 -6.06
C LEU A 42 20.88 -7.08 -4.91
N ALA A 43 21.55 -6.34 -4.04
CA ALA A 43 22.17 -6.89 -2.84
C ALA A 43 21.10 -7.45 -1.88
N THR A 44 21.38 -8.59 -1.25
CA THR A 44 20.49 -9.24 -0.29
C THR A 44 20.18 -8.32 0.91
N PRO A 45 18.90 -8.12 1.28
CA PRO A 45 18.53 -7.37 2.48
C PRO A 45 18.96 -8.08 3.77
N THR A 46 19.37 -7.31 4.77
CA THR A 46 19.61 -7.79 6.14
C THR A 46 18.38 -7.52 7.00
N GLY A 47 17.43 -8.47 7.03
CA GLY A 47 16.23 -8.40 7.87
C GLY A 47 14.96 -8.93 7.18
N VAL A 48 13.93 -9.27 7.98
CA VAL A 48 12.61 -9.70 7.49
C VAL A 48 11.57 -8.76 8.09
N ALA A 49 11.35 -7.59 7.50
CA ALA A 49 10.19 -6.77 7.86
C ALA A 49 9.07 -6.97 6.83
N GLN A 50 7.84 -6.76 7.27
CA GLN A 50 6.66 -6.75 6.41
C GLN A 50 5.95 -5.42 6.62
N ASN A 51 5.50 -4.79 5.53
CA ASN A 51 4.57 -3.66 5.63
C ASN A 51 3.15 -4.21 5.61
N GLU A 52 2.30 -3.67 6.49
CA GLU A 52 0.95 -4.18 6.74
C GLU A 52 -0.08 -3.09 6.43
N PHE A 53 -1.17 -3.46 5.75
CA PHE A 53 -2.35 -2.61 5.64
C PHE A 53 -3.34 -2.98 6.75
N MET A 54 -3.54 -2.04 7.67
CA MET A 54 -4.41 -2.19 8.83
C MET A 54 -5.73 -1.45 8.61
N VAL A 55 -6.84 -2.09 8.93
CA VAL A 55 -8.17 -1.47 8.94
C VAL A 55 -8.55 -1.18 10.39
N ALA A 56 -8.83 0.08 10.68
CA ALA A 56 -9.37 0.49 11.98
C ALA A 56 -10.82 0.01 12.09
N THR A 57 -11.17 -0.63 13.20
CA THR A 57 -12.52 -1.14 13.43
C THR A 57 -13.10 -0.60 14.72
N ASP A 58 -14.40 -0.32 14.70
CA ASP A 58 -15.18 0.03 15.89
C ASP A 58 -15.55 -1.27 16.63
N PHE A 59 -14.93 -1.47 17.79
CA PHE A 59 -15.13 -2.69 18.60
C PHE A 59 -16.44 -2.68 19.39
N THR A 60 -17.27 -1.65 19.24
CA THR A 60 -18.62 -1.64 19.82
C THR A 60 -19.61 -2.51 19.04
N VAL A 61 -19.24 -3.02 17.85
CA VAL A 61 -20.06 -3.98 17.08
C VAL A 61 -20.10 -5.34 17.81
N PRO A 62 -21.29 -5.82 18.25
CA PRO A 62 -21.41 -7.11 18.93
C PRO A 62 -20.91 -8.27 18.06
N GLY A 63 -20.00 -9.10 18.59
CA GLY A 63 -19.45 -10.27 17.89
C GLY A 63 -18.12 -10.04 17.15
N TYR A 64 -17.62 -8.81 17.10
CA TYR A 64 -16.32 -8.53 16.47
C TYR A 64 -15.15 -9.13 17.28
N THR A 65 -15.24 -9.10 18.62
CA THR A 65 -14.20 -9.66 19.51
C THR A 65 -14.04 -11.18 19.41
N SER A 66 -15.06 -11.92 18.96
CA SER A 66 -14.98 -13.37 18.75
C SER A 66 -14.30 -13.77 17.43
N ASN A 67 -14.12 -12.83 16.50
CA ASN A 67 -13.44 -13.05 15.22
C ASN A 67 -11.96 -12.61 15.26
N LEU A 68 -11.47 -12.18 16.42
CA LEU A 68 -10.07 -11.80 16.57
C LEU A 68 -9.21 -13.06 16.55
N ASN A 69 -8.55 -13.31 15.42
CA ASN A 69 -7.43 -14.23 15.43
C ASN A 69 -6.29 -13.49 16.15
N GLY A 70 -6.10 -13.76 17.44
CA GLY A 70 -5.30 -12.98 18.40
C GLY A 70 -3.81 -12.74 18.07
N SER A 71 -3.36 -13.00 16.85
CA SER A 71 -2.05 -12.63 16.30
C SER A 71 -2.07 -11.39 15.39
N SER A 72 -3.24 -10.92 14.91
CA SER A 72 -3.33 -9.76 13.99
C SER A 72 -4.05 -8.55 14.55
N ASP A 73 -4.80 -8.71 15.64
CA ASP A 73 -5.74 -7.69 16.08
C ASP A 73 -5.34 -7.08 17.41
N THR A 74 -5.12 -5.76 17.42
CA THR A 74 -4.71 -5.03 18.62
C THR A 74 -5.86 -4.15 19.10
N LEU A 75 -6.34 -4.39 20.32
CA LEU A 75 -7.30 -3.51 20.98
C LEU A 75 -6.54 -2.39 21.71
N GLN A 76 -6.95 -1.15 21.49
CA GLN A 76 -6.44 0.03 22.18
C GLN A 76 -7.60 0.91 22.69
N THR A 77 -7.28 1.84 23.59
CA THR A 77 -8.21 2.86 24.08
C THR A 77 -7.59 4.23 23.87
N ALA A 78 -8.30 5.12 23.19
CA ALA A 78 -7.88 6.50 22.99
C ALA A 78 -8.80 7.43 23.76
N ALA A 79 -8.22 8.48 24.36
CA ALA A 79 -9.01 9.60 24.87
C ALA A 79 -9.58 10.38 23.68
N VAL A 80 -10.90 10.52 23.63
CA VAL A 80 -11.61 11.33 22.61
C VAL A 80 -11.85 12.74 23.13
N ASP A 81 -12.02 12.88 24.45
CA ASP A 81 -11.92 14.14 25.17
C ASP A 81 -11.42 13.88 26.60
N ALA A 82 -11.27 14.93 27.42
CA ALA A 82 -10.76 14.83 28.78
C ALA A 82 -11.58 13.92 29.72
N ALA A 83 -12.83 13.60 29.37
CA ALA A 83 -13.75 12.80 30.17
C ALA A 83 -14.14 11.47 29.51
N LYS A 84 -13.77 11.23 28.25
CA LYS A 84 -14.22 10.07 27.47
C LYS A 84 -13.06 9.36 26.80
N THR A 85 -13.01 8.06 27.03
CA THR A 85 -12.21 7.13 26.23
C THR A 85 -13.12 6.38 25.26
N GLN A 86 -12.59 6.01 24.10
CA GLN A 86 -13.24 5.11 23.15
C GLN A 86 -12.33 3.92 22.88
N PRO A 87 -12.84 2.67 23.00
CA PRO A 87 -12.11 1.51 22.54
C PRO A 87 -12.09 1.49 21.02
N PHE A 88 -10.94 1.18 20.46
CA PHE A 88 -10.76 0.93 19.04
C PHE A 88 -9.75 -0.18 18.88
N GLY A 89 -9.54 -0.62 17.65
CA GLY A 89 -8.43 -1.50 17.38
C GLY A 89 -8.23 -1.65 15.89
N PHE A 90 -7.30 -2.53 15.57
CA PHE A 90 -6.84 -2.72 14.21
C PHE A 90 -6.99 -4.16 13.81
N HIS A 91 -7.38 -4.38 12.56
CA HIS A 91 -7.34 -5.68 11.91
C HIS A 91 -6.35 -5.62 10.76
N LYS A 92 -5.42 -6.57 10.71
CA LYS A 92 -4.51 -6.68 9.57
C LYS A 92 -5.23 -7.31 8.39
N LEU A 93 -5.40 -6.54 7.33
CA LEU A 93 -6.03 -7.03 6.10
C LEU A 93 -5.03 -7.82 5.25
N VAL A 94 -3.84 -7.26 5.01
CA VAL A 94 -2.79 -7.86 4.20
C VAL A 94 -1.42 -7.33 4.60
N ALA A 95 -0.38 -8.12 4.37
CA ALA A 95 1.01 -7.69 4.50
C ALA A 95 1.80 -8.09 3.24
N THR A 96 2.91 -7.40 2.99
CA THR A 96 3.88 -7.83 1.97
C THR A 96 4.25 -9.30 2.15
N GLY A 97 4.55 -9.99 1.05
CA GLY A 97 4.81 -11.42 1.08
C GLY A 97 3.58 -12.32 1.25
N TYR A 98 2.37 -11.76 1.42
CA TYR A 98 1.12 -12.52 1.30
C TYR A 98 1.04 -13.19 -0.08
N VAL A 99 0.69 -14.47 -0.10
CA VAL A 99 0.57 -15.28 -1.30
C VAL A 99 -0.88 -15.69 -1.50
N ASP A 100 -1.38 -15.43 -2.70
CA ASP A 100 -2.68 -15.87 -3.19
C ASP A 100 -2.51 -16.16 -4.69
N ASN A 101 -3.31 -17.06 -5.27
CA ASN A 101 -3.30 -17.45 -6.70
C ASN A 101 -1.93 -17.56 -7.43
N GLY A 102 -0.85 -17.91 -6.71
CA GLY A 102 0.51 -17.95 -7.26
C GLY A 102 1.22 -16.60 -7.35
N GLU A 103 0.55 -15.51 -7.00
CA GLU A 103 1.06 -14.15 -6.88
C GLU A 103 1.65 -13.88 -5.49
N THR A 104 2.50 -12.86 -5.35
CA THR A 104 3.03 -12.42 -4.05
C THR A 104 2.89 -10.91 -3.89
N PHE A 105 2.12 -10.49 -2.89
CA PHE A 105 1.85 -9.07 -2.64
C PHE A 105 3.12 -8.29 -2.35
N GLY A 106 3.36 -7.24 -3.13
CA GLY A 106 4.57 -6.41 -3.06
C GLY A 106 5.78 -6.96 -3.82
N TRP A 107 5.66 -8.08 -4.55
CA TRP A 107 6.76 -8.56 -5.41
C TRP A 107 6.91 -7.63 -6.62
N ILE A 108 8.08 -7.00 -6.75
CA ILE A 108 8.42 -6.15 -7.89
C ILE A 108 8.61 -7.01 -9.14
N LYS A 109 8.11 -6.52 -10.29
CA LYS A 109 8.17 -7.20 -11.58
C LYS A 109 8.77 -6.28 -12.65
N ASP A 110 9.41 -6.89 -13.64
CA ASP A 110 9.86 -6.18 -14.85
C ASP A 110 8.72 -5.96 -15.84
N LYS A 111 9.04 -5.31 -16.97
CA LYS A 111 8.11 -5.04 -18.08
C LYS A 111 7.47 -6.28 -18.70
N ASP A 112 8.09 -7.45 -18.55
CA ASP A 112 7.58 -8.73 -19.04
C ASP A 112 6.78 -9.47 -17.94
N GLN A 113 6.45 -8.75 -16.86
CA GLN A 113 5.77 -9.23 -15.65
C GLN A 113 6.53 -10.37 -14.94
N LYS A 114 7.83 -10.49 -15.18
CA LYS A 114 8.67 -11.45 -14.46
C LYS A 114 9.12 -10.82 -13.15
N GLY A 115 8.89 -11.54 -12.06
CA GLY A 115 9.28 -11.10 -10.73
C GLY A 115 10.80 -10.95 -10.60
N LEU A 116 11.23 -9.80 -10.10
CA LEU A 116 12.63 -9.50 -9.84
C LEU A 116 13.12 -10.28 -8.62
N VAL A 117 14.37 -10.71 -8.65
CA VAL A 117 15.01 -11.46 -7.56
C VAL A 117 16.35 -10.83 -7.19
N PHE A 118 16.73 -10.97 -5.94
CA PHE A 118 18.07 -10.64 -5.45
C PHE A 118 19.11 -11.66 -5.95
N ALA A 119 20.39 -11.36 -5.73
CA ALA A 119 21.51 -12.24 -6.13
C ALA A 119 21.40 -13.68 -5.57
N ASP A 120 20.78 -13.84 -4.40
CA ASP A 120 20.55 -15.12 -3.73
C ASP A 120 19.30 -15.86 -4.23
N GLY A 121 18.58 -15.30 -5.20
CA GLY A 121 17.35 -15.85 -5.77
C GLY A 121 16.09 -15.55 -4.96
N SER A 122 16.19 -14.85 -3.82
CA SER A 122 15.01 -14.42 -3.07
C SER A 122 14.24 -13.32 -3.82
N LYS A 123 12.91 -13.29 -3.64
CA LYS A 123 12.03 -12.32 -4.31
C LYS A 123 12.35 -10.90 -3.88
N TYR A 124 12.44 -9.97 -4.82
CA TYR A 124 12.46 -8.55 -4.50
C TYR A 124 11.07 -8.07 -4.11
N ILE A 125 10.75 -8.18 -2.82
CA ILE A 125 9.51 -7.68 -2.23
C ILE A 125 9.75 -6.26 -1.73
N CYS A 126 8.96 -5.30 -2.18
CA CYS A 126 9.01 -3.92 -1.68
C CYS A 126 8.45 -3.86 -0.26
N ASN A 127 9.33 -4.00 0.73
CA ASN A 127 8.97 -4.10 2.14
C ASN A 127 9.77 -3.15 3.07
N GLY A 128 10.43 -2.13 2.51
CA GLY A 128 11.24 -1.17 3.26
C GLY A 128 12.58 -1.68 3.81
N THR A 129 12.90 -2.98 3.67
CA THR A 129 14.14 -3.57 4.23
C THR A 129 15.30 -3.73 3.26
N ASN A 130 15.12 -3.30 2.02
CA ASN A 130 16.04 -3.55 0.91
C ASN A 130 17.18 -2.53 0.85
N GLN A 131 17.87 -2.33 1.99
CA GLN A 131 18.97 -1.36 2.14
C GLN A 131 18.57 0.08 1.77
N GLY A 132 17.32 0.47 2.06
CA GLY A 132 16.81 1.82 1.76
C GLY A 132 16.34 2.04 0.31
N VAL A 133 16.24 0.99 -0.50
CA VAL A 133 15.57 1.06 -1.81
C VAL A 133 14.05 1.00 -1.60
N GLY A 134 13.47 2.13 -1.19
CA GLY A 134 12.04 2.31 -0.91
C GLY A 134 11.63 2.12 0.55
N SER A 135 10.42 2.58 0.89
CA SER A 135 9.81 2.46 2.24
C SER A 135 8.86 1.26 2.37
N GLY A 136 8.43 0.68 1.24
CA GLY A 136 7.55 -0.49 1.20
C GLY A 136 6.14 -0.18 0.69
N LEU A 137 5.13 -0.76 1.34
CA LEU A 137 3.73 -0.47 1.06
C LEU A 137 3.41 0.99 1.43
N ASP A 138 2.84 1.72 0.48
CA ASP A 138 2.38 3.10 0.66
C ASP A 138 0.84 3.15 0.54
N ASN A 139 0.29 4.23 0.00
CA ASN A 139 -1.14 4.49 -0.04
C ASN A 139 -1.90 3.29 -0.60
N SER A 140 -2.92 2.90 0.17
CA SER A 140 -3.77 1.78 -0.14
C SER A 140 -5.21 2.24 -0.02
N SER A 141 -5.96 2.03 -1.09
CA SER A 141 -7.34 2.45 -1.23
C SER A 141 -8.27 1.25 -1.17
N LEU A 142 -9.31 1.34 -0.35
CA LEU A 142 -10.48 0.47 -0.41
C LEU A 142 -11.56 1.15 -1.23
N ILE A 143 -11.86 0.59 -2.39
CA ILE A 143 -12.79 1.16 -3.37
C ILE A 143 -14.01 0.25 -3.48
N LYS A 144 -15.19 0.85 -3.34
CA LYS A 144 -16.46 0.18 -3.61
C LYS A 144 -16.80 0.29 -5.08
N GLN A 145 -16.95 -0.85 -5.73
CA GLN A 145 -17.29 -0.96 -7.14
C GLN A 145 -18.79 -0.73 -7.37
N ALA A 146 -19.18 -0.47 -8.62
CA ALA A 146 -20.57 -0.22 -8.99
C ALA A 146 -21.50 -1.42 -8.72
N ASP A 147 -20.98 -2.64 -8.76
CA ASP A 147 -21.71 -3.89 -8.43
C ASP A 147 -21.80 -4.14 -6.91
N GLY A 148 -21.26 -3.24 -6.10
CA GLY A 148 -21.23 -3.32 -4.64
C GLY A 148 -20.07 -4.10 -4.06
N SER A 149 -19.23 -4.74 -4.88
CA SER A 149 -18.02 -5.43 -4.42
C SER A 149 -16.96 -4.44 -3.92
N LEU A 150 -16.07 -4.91 -3.04
CA LEU A 150 -14.95 -4.12 -2.52
C LEU A 150 -13.64 -4.57 -3.17
N ARG A 151 -12.79 -3.59 -3.50
CA ARG A 151 -11.45 -3.79 -4.06
C ARG A 151 -10.42 -3.03 -3.25
N LEU A 152 -9.31 -3.69 -2.96
CA LEU A 152 -8.07 -3.04 -2.56
C LEU A 152 -7.32 -2.61 -3.83
N VAL A 153 -6.76 -1.40 -3.82
CA VAL A 153 -5.69 -0.95 -4.72
C VAL A 153 -4.57 -0.44 -3.84
N ALA A 154 -3.40 -1.07 -3.93
CA ALA A 154 -2.26 -0.83 -3.07
C ALA A 154 -1.06 -0.45 -3.93
N GLN A 155 -0.38 0.64 -3.58
CA GLN A 155 0.83 1.07 -4.26
C GLN A 155 2.06 0.90 -3.36
N PHE A 156 3.24 0.84 -3.98
CA PHE A 156 4.49 0.58 -3.29
C PHE A 156 5.52 1.67 -3.60
N GLU A 157 6.06 2.27 -2.53
CA GLU A 157 7.11 3.28 -2.57
C GLU A 157 8.47 2.57 -2.68
N CYS A 158 8.77 2.05 -3.86
CA CYS A 158 10.10 1.55 -4.25
C CYS A 158 10.49 2.14 -5.60
N GLN A 159 11.80 2.22 -5.86
CA GLN A 159 12.33 2.81 -7.11
C GLN A 159 11.65 2.24 -8.36
N VAL A 160 11.55 0.92 -8.46
CA VAL A 160 10.65 0.31 -9.44
C VAL A 160 9.27 0.26 -8.80
N GLY A 161 8.36 1.08 -9.32
CA GLY A 161 7.00 1.18 -8.83
C GLY A 161 6.26 -0.15 -9.03
N ALA A 162 5.46 -0.51 -8.04
CA ALA A 162 4.51 -1.62 -8.15
C ALA A 162 3.16 -1.18 -7.62
N MET A 163 2.11 -1.76 -8.19
CA MET A 163 0.78 -1.66 -7.65
C MET A 163 0.10 -3.02 -7.71
N TYR A 164 -0.73 -3.29 -6.72
CA TYR A 164 -1.50 -4.52 -6.60
C TYR A 164 -2.96 -4.20 -6.36
N THR A 165 -3.81 -5.15 -6.74
CA THR A 165 -5.23 -5.06 -6.47
C THR A 165 -5.79 -6.43 -6.11
N ALA A 166 -6.78 -6.45 -5.23
CA ALA A 166 -7.43 -7.67 -4.77
C ALA A 166 -8.88 -7.39 -4.45
N GLY A 167 -9.73 -8.41 -4.57
CA GLY A 167 -11.07 -8.38 -3.99
C GLY A 167 -11.01 -8.42 -2.47
N ILE A 168 -11.96 -7.77 -1.81
CA ILE A 168 -12.13 -7.79 -0.37
C ILE A 168 -13.53 -8.34 -0.07
N ASP A 169 -13.60 -9.35 0.79
CA ASP A 169 -14.85 -9.83 1.34
C ASP A 169 -15.17 -9.04 2.62
N GLN A 170 -16.47 -8.81 2.84
CA GLN A 170 -16.98 -8.21 4.06
C GLN A 170 -17.99 -9.16 4.70
N ASP A 171 -17.76 -9.53 5.96
CA ASP A 171 -18.70 -10.36 6.70
C ASP A 171 -20.03 -9.62 6.90
N ALA A 172 -21.13 -10.26 6.51
CA ALA A 172 -22.44 -9.63 6.49
C ALA A 172 -23.03 -9.36 7.88
N VAL A 173 -22.50 -10.00 8.94
CA VAL A 173 -22.99 -9.85 10.32
C VAL A 173 -22.15 -8.84 11.09
N THR A 174 -20.83 -8.96 10.99
CA THR A 174 -19.84 -8.22 11.80
C THR A 174 -19.20 -7.05 11.04
N GLY A 175 -19.29 -7.04 9.71
CA GLY A 175 -18.65 -6.03 8.87
C GLY A 175 -17.13 -6.19 8.74
N ALA A 176 -16.53 -7.23 9.32
CA ALA A 176 -15.10 -7.51 9.25
C ALA A 176 -14.65 -7.72 7.79
N LEU A 177 -13.51 -7.15 7.42
CA LEU A 177 -12.94 -7.23 6.08
C LEU A 177 -11.88 -8.33 6.01
N SER A 178 -11.82 -9.05 4.90
CA SER A 178 -10.77 -10.03 4.62
C SER A 178 -10.38 -10.04 3.15
N MET A 179 -9.16 -10.50 2.85
CA MET A 179 -8.74 -10.72 1.47
C MET A 179 -9.63 -11.77 0.81
N LYS A 180 -10.22 -11.44 -0.34
CA LYS A 180 -11.01 -12.40 -1.12
C LYS A 180 -10.08 -13.40 -1.79
N PRO A 181 -10.24 -14.72 -1.56
CA PRO A 181 -9.33 -15.72 -2.11
C PRO A 181 -9.29 -15.73 -3.65
N ASN A 182 -8.11 -16.00 -4.19
CA ASN A 182 -7.81 -16.10 -5.62
C ASN A 182 -8.08 -14.82 -6.43
N THR A 183 -7.93 -13.64 -5.82
CA THR A 183 -8.19 -12.36 -6.47
C THR A 183 -7.03 -11.39 -6.48
N LEU A 184 -5.91 -11.75 -5.83
CA LEU A 184 -4.71 -10.94 -5.86
C LEU A 184 -4.17 -10.82 -7.28
N GLN A 185 -3.81 -9.61 -7.69
CA GLN A 185 -3.33 -9.33 -9.03
C GLN A 185 -2.33 -8.18 -9.01
N PHE A 186 -1.21 -8.35 -9.70
CA PHE A 186 -0.32 -7.25 -10.07
C PHE A 186 -0.97 -6.35 -11.12
N ILE A 187 -0.94 -5.03 -10.91
CA ILE A 187 -1.40 -4.06 -11.90
C ILE A 187 -0.25 -3.80 -12.87
N ASP A 188 -0.37 -4.33 -14.10
CA ASP A 188 0.63 -4.12 -15.13
C ASP A 188 0.62 -2.66 -15.62
N GLN A 189 1.74 -1.96 -15.42
CA GLN A 189 1.97 -0.59 -15.87
C GLN A 189 2.95 -0.53 -17.06
N SER A 190 3.40 -1.67 -17.60
CA SER A 190 4.41 -1.74 -18.67
C SER A 190 4.00 -1.03 -19.96
N GLY A 191 2.68 -0.95 -20.24
CA GLY A 191 2.14 -0.21 -21.37
C GLY A 191 2.47 1.29 -21.37
N GLU A 192 2.77 1.85 -20.19
CA GLU A 192 3.15 3.26 -19.98
C GLU A 192 4.56 3.37 -19.37
N PHE A 193 5.43 2.40 -19.64
CA PHE A 193 6.83 2.36 -19.17
C PHE A 193 7.02 2.14 -17.66
N GLY A 194 5.98 1.60 -16.99
CA GLY A 194 6.01 1.31 -15.56
C GLY A 194 5.69 2.52 -14.69
N GLY A 195 5.87 2.35 -13.37
CA GLY A 195 5.79 3.45 -12.41
C GLY A 195 7.11 3.61 -11.63
N TYR A 196 7.25 4.73 -10.92
CA TYR A 196 8.42 5.04 -10.10
C TYR A 196 8.01 5.55 -8.72
N THR A 197 8.46 4.88 -7.65
CA THR A 197 8.34 5.36 -6.26
C THR A 197 6.95 5.93 -5.95
N HIS A 198 5.93 5.07 -6.04
CA HIS A 198 4.55 5.50 -5.78
C HIS A 198 4.41 5.90 -4.32
N CYS A 199 4.13 7.18 -4.07
CA CYS A 199 3.96 7.77 -2.75
C CYS A 199 2.63 8.49 -2.67
N ALA A 200 2.01 8.46 -1.49
CA ALA A 200 0.75 9.14 -1.16
C ALA A 200 -0.41 8.83 -2.13
N GLY A 201 -1.62 9.24 -1.78
CA GLY A 201 -2.74 9.04 -2.70
C GLY A 201 -4.09 9.32 -2.11
N VAL A 202 -5.09 9.27 -2.99
CA VAL A 202 -6.48 9.57 -2.68
C VAL A 202 -7.42 8.69 -3.52
N VAL A 203 -8.60 8.41 -2.98
CA VAL A 203 -9.72 7.90 -3.76
C VAL A 203 -10.51 9.07 -4.31
N THR A 204 -10.61 9.17 -5.63
CA THR A 204 -11.38 10.23 -6.29
C THR A 204 -12.88 10.09 -6.01
N PRO A 205 -13.68 11.17 -6.13
CA PRO A 205 -15.14 11.11 -5.98
C PRO A 205 -15.86 10.15 -6.94
N TRP A 206 -15.21 9.76 -8.05
CA TRP A 206 -15.72 8.79 -9.01
C TRP A 206 -15.14 7.37 -8.83
N GLY A 207 -14.51 7.10 -7.69
CA GLY A 207 -14.12 5.75 -7.29
C GLY A 207 -12.86 5.22 -7.97
N THR A 208 -11.88 6.08 -8.22
CA THR A 208 -10.56 5.65 -8.73
C THR A 208 -9.47 5.92 -7.71
N HIS A 209 -8.45 5.06 -7.66
CA HIS A 209 -7.22 5.33 -6.93
C HIS A 209 -6.37 6.34 -7.72
N LEU A 210 -5.90 7.38 -7.06
CA LEU A 210 -4.95 8.35 -7.60
C LEU A 210 -3.74 8.41 -6.67
N GLY A 211 -2.61 7.87 -7.12
CA GLY A 211 -1.30 7.98 -6.47
C GLY A 211 -0.41 9.02 -7.14
N SER A 212 0.72 9.35 -6.51
CA SER A 212 1.79 10.16 -7.12
C SER A 212 3.09 9.38 -7.21
N GLU A 213 3.93 9.72 -8.18
CA GLU A 213 5.34 9.34 -8.19
C GLU A 213 6.13 10.39 -7.39
N GLU A 214 7.14 9.97 -6.63
CA GLU A 214 8.01 10.86 -5.85
C GLU A 214 9.49 10.65 -6.21
N TYR A 215 10.30 11.70 -6.06
CA TYR A 215 11.74 11.66 -6.27
C TYR A 215 12.17 11.17 -7.66
N GLU A 216 11.45 11.56 -8.72
CA GLU A 216 11.72 11.04 -10.05
C GLU A 216 13.13 11.42 -10.51
N PRO A 217 13.92 10.44 -10.96
CA PRO A 217 15.26 10.72 -11.44
C PRO A 217 15.17 11.56 -12.71
N ASN A 218 16.19 12.39 -12.94
CA ASN A 218 16.27 13.13 -14.18
C ASN A 218 16.55 12.17 -15.35
N ALA A 219 15.48 11.78 -16.04
CA ALA A 219 15.54 10.85 -17.17
C ALA A 219 16.48 11.29 -18.31
N ARG A 220 16.84 12.59 -18.41
CA ARG A 220 17.79 13.11 -19.40
C ARG A 220 19.25 13.05 -18.96
N LYS A 221 19.53 12.95 -17.66
CA LYS A 221 20.88 12.91 -17.09
C LYS A 221 21.39 11.49 -16.85
N ASP A 222 20.51 10.49 -16.89
CA ASP A 222 20.87 9.09 -16.65
C ASP A 222 21.52 8.42 -17.86
N GLY A 223 22.81 8.74 -18.06
CA GLY A 223 23.77 7.81 -18.64
C GLY A 223 24.11 6.62 -17.70
N GLN A 224 23.38 6.45 -16.58
CA GLN A 224 23.49 5.36 -15.61
C GLN A 224 22.45 4.28 -15.91
N THR A 225 22.60 3.66 -17.05
CA THR A 225 21.63 2.76 -17.67
C THR A 225 21.62 1.34 -17.10
N GLY A 226 21.56 1.19 -15.77
CA GLY A 226 21.36 -0.13 -15.15
C GLY A 226 19.88 -0.44 -14.91
N VAL A 227 19.18 0.50 -14.24
CA VAL A 227 17.84 0.27 -13.71
C VAL A 227 16.75 0.70 -14.71
N CYS A 228 17.01 1.77 -15.48
CA CYS A 228 16.09 2.25 -16.51
C CYS A 228 16.14 1.46 -17.83
N GLN A 229 17.15 0.61 -18.05
CA GLN A 229 17.25 -0.23 -19.25
C GLN A 229 16.43 -1.52 -19.16
N GLN A 230 15.80 -1.78 -18.01
CA GLN A 230 14.84 -2.88 -17.85
C GLN A 230 13.38 -2.39 -17.91
N ARG A 231 13.15 -1.11 -18.25
CA ARG A 231 11.84 -0.55 -18.61
C ARG A 231 11.38 -1.03 -19.97
#